data_AF-A0A1G4QIT1-F1
#
_entry.id   AF-A0A1G4QIT1-F1
#
_cell.length_a   1.000
_cell.length_b   1.000
_cell.length_c   1.000
_cell.angle_alpha   90.00
_cell.angle_beta   90.00
_cell.angle_gamma   90.00
#
_symmetry.space_group_name_H-M   'P 1'
#
loop_
_entity.id
_entity.type
_entity.pdbx_description
1 polymer ?
#
loop_
_entity_poly.entity_id
_entity_poly.type
_entity_poly.pdbx_seq_one_letter_code
_entity_poly.pdbx_strand_id
1 'polypeptide(L)' 'MKKQQKCYIYTRVSTAIQVDGYSLDAQRDKLIKYAEYQDMEVVKEFSRRDSYRAVR' A
#
# COMPACT_ATOMS: atom_id res chain seq x y z
N MET A 1 -10.57 -21.61 -17.23
CA MET A 1 -9.80 -21.03 -16.10
C MET A 1 -10.59 -19.86 -15.54
N LYS A 2 -10.90 -19.82 -14.24
CA LYS A 2 -11.47 -18.60 -13.62
C LYS A 2 -10.44 -17.47 -13.79
N LYS A 3 -10.87 -16.30 -14.25
CA LYS A 3 -9.98 -15.13 -14.29
C LYS A 3 -9.72 -14.68 -12.86
N GLN A 4 -8.44 -14.54 -12.51
CA GLN A 4 -8.03 -14.00 -11.21
C GLN A 4 -8.45 -12.52 -11.15
N GLN A 5 -9.07 -12.10 -10.04
CA GLN A 5 -9.47 -10.71 -9.87
C GLN A 5 -8.21 -9.85 -9.75
N LYS A 6 -8.07 -8.84 -10.60
CA LYS A 6 -6.91 -7.94 -10.60
C LYS A 6 -7.15 -6.79 -9.63
N CYS A 7 -6.11 -6.40 -8.90
CA CYS A 7 -6.15 -5.27 -7.97
C CYS A 7 -4.91 -4.38 -8.07
N TYR A 8 -5.06 -3.17 -7.56
CA TYR A 8 -3.98 -2.20 -7.38
C TYR A 8 -3.81 -1.91 -5.90
N ILE A 9 -2.56 -1.74 -5.46
CA ILE A 9 -2.24 -1.35 -4.08
C ILE A 9 -1.87 0.13 -4.07
N TYR A 10 -2.52 0.91 -3.22
CA TYR A 10 -2.19 2.31 -2.96
C TYR A 10 -1.92 2.50 -1.47
N THR A 11 -0.70 2.93 -1.13
CA THR A 11 -0.30 3.23 0.25
C THR A 11 0.05 4.71 0.40
N ARG A 12 -0.29 5.29 1.56
CA ARG A 12 0.05 6.68 1.88
C ARG A 12 0.46 6.82 3.33
N VAL A 13 1.44 7.68 3.59
CA VAL A 13 1.70 8.23 4.92
C VAL A 13 1.57 9.75 4.87
N SER A 14 1.02 10.33 5.95
CA SER A 14 0.78 11.77 6.06
C SER A 14 2.01 12.56 6.56
N THR A 15 3.03 11.86 7.08
CA THR A 15 4.24 12.46 7.63
C THR A 15 5.49 11.73 7.14
N ALA A 16 6.63 12.44 7.14
CA ALA A 16 7.92 11.82 6.81
C ALA A 16 8.36 10.80 7.88
N ILE A 17 8.06 11.06 9.14
CA ILE A 17 8.26 10.13 10.26
C ILE A 17 7.21 9.02 10.12
N GLN A 18 7.68 7.78 10.02
CA GLN A 18 6.87 6.58 10.01
C GLN A 18 7.07 5.84 11.33
N VAL A 19 6.00 5.27 11.86
CA VAL A 19 6.04 4.42 13.05
C VAL A 19 5.85 2.97 12.61
N ASP A 20 6.52 2.05 13.31
CA ASP A 20 6.36 0.61 13.05
C ASP A 20 4.88 0.20 13.15
N GLY A 21 4.45 -0.64 12.21
CA GLY A 21 3.04 -1.04 12.07
C GLY A 21 2.17 -0.10 11.21
N TYR A 22 2.60 1.14 10.97
CA TYR A 22 1.91 2.09 10.08
C TYR A 22 2.81 2.64 8.95
N SER A 23 4.06 2.16 8.87
CA SER A 23 4.96 2.45 7.76
C SER A 23 4.36 2.03 6.42
N LEU A 24 4.88 2.59 5.32
CA LEU A 24 4.45 2.19 3.98
C LEU A 24 4.65 0.68 3.77
N ASP A 25 5.74 0.13 4.30
CA ASP A 25 6.08 -1.29 4.18
C ASP A 25 5.10 -2.15 4.98
N ALA A 26 4.77 -1.78 6.22
CA ALA A 26 3.79 -2.51 7.03
C ALA A 26 2.38 -2.51 6.38
N GLN A 27 1.97 -1.38 5.80
CA GLN A 27 0.71 -1.30 5.06
C GLN A 27 0.74 -2.16 3.79
N ARG A 28 1.85 -2.12 3.04
CA ARG A 28 2.05 -2.90 1.82
C ARG A 28 1.97 -4.40 2.11
N ASP A 29 2.73 -4.88 3.09
CA ASP A 29 2.77 -6.31 3.46
C ASP A 29 1.39 -6.84 3.85
N LYS A 30 0.62 -6.05 4.60
CA LYS A 30 -0.74 -6.42 4.99
C LYS A 30 -1.67 -6.54 3.77
N LEU A 31 -1.55 -5.63 2.80
CA LEU A 31 -2.39 -5.62 1.60
C LEU A 31 -2.01 -6.74 0.62
N ILE A 32 -0.73 -7.06 0.48
CA ILE A 32 -0.26 -8.20 -0.32
C ILE A 32 -0.80 -9.51 0.25
N LYS A 33 -0.65 -9.73 1.57
CA LYS A 33 -1.20 -10.93 2.24
C LYS A 33 -2.71 -11.05 2.08
N TYR A 34 -3.43 -9.93 2.09
CA TYR A 34 -4.86 -9.93 1.84
C TYR A 34 -5.19 -10.27 0.38
N ALA A 35 -4.44 -9.74 -0.59
CA ALA A 35 -4.62 -10.08 -1.99
C ALA A 35 -4.35 -11.56 -2.26
N GLU A 36 -3.28 -12.12 -1.68
CA GLU A 36 -2.99 -13.56 -1.71
C GLU A 36 -4.13 -14.38 -1.10
N TYR A 37 -4.62 -14.01 0.08
CA TYR A 37 -5.75 -14.67 0.75
C TYR A 37 -7.05 -14.64 -0.06
N GLN A 38 -7.23 -13.65 -0.93
CA GLN A 38 -8.42 -13.49 -1.77
C GLN A 38 -8.23 -14.01 -3.20
N ASP A 39 -7.13 -14.72 -3.48
CA ASP A 39 -6.76 -15.14 -4.84
C ASP A 39 -6.83 -13.97 -5.83
N MET A 40 -6.30 -12.81 -5.46
CA MET A 40 -6.20 -11.62 -6.33
C MET A 40 -4.80 -11.47 -6.92
N GLU A 41 -4.72 -10.94 -8.15
CA GLU A 41 -3.47 -10.60 -8.82
C GLU A 41 -3.17 -9.11 -8.61
N VAL A 42 -2.08 -8.81 -7.90
CA VAL A 42 -1.60 -7.42 -7.75
C VAL A 42 -0.92 -6.99 -9.05
N VAL A 43 -1.56 -6.10 -9.80
CA VAL A 43 -1.05 -5.66 -11.12
C VAL A 43 -0.04 -4.53 -10.99
N LYS A 44 -0.24 -3.64 -10.01
CA LYS A 44 0.64 -2.48 -9.78
C LYS A 44 0.48 -1.94 -8.38
N GLU A 45 1.55 -1.30 -7.91
CA GLU A 45 1.65 -0.69 -6.61
C GLU A 45 2.02 0.80 -6.74
N PHE A 46 1.41 1.62 -5.91
CA PHE A 46 1.64 3.05 -5.83
C PHE A 46 1.82 3.44 -4.37
N SER A 47 2.84 4.25 -4.06
CA SER A 47 3.07 4.77 -2.72
C SER A 47 3.25 6.28 -2.75
N ARG A 48 2.67 6.96 -1.76
CA ARG A 48 2.83 8.42 -1.60
C ARG A 48 3.23 8.76 -0.18
N ARG A 49 4.33 9.51 -0.05
CA ARG A 49 4.73 10.16 1.20
C ARG A 49 4.35 11.62 1.10
N ASP A 50 3.28 12.02 1.79
CA ASP A 50 3.05 13.44 2.01
C ASP A 50 4.05 13.90 3.07
N SER A 51 5.15 14.49 2.64
CA SER A 51 5.75 15.53 3.47
C SER A 51 4.81 16.71 3.35
N TYR A 52 4.19 17.16 4.44
CA TYR A 52 3.67 18.52 4.48
C TYR A 52 4.77 19.39 3.86
N ARG A 53 4.50 20.04 2.72
CA ARG A 53 5.23 21.25 2.39
C ARG A 53 5.00 22.09 3.63
N ALA A 54 6.02 22.20 4.49
CA ALA A 54 6.02 23.18 5.54
C ALA A 54 5.58 24.45 4.84
N VAL A 55 4.37 24.91 5.15
CA VAL A 55 3.85 26.17 4.64
C VAL A 55 4.81 27.17 5.28
N ARG A 56 5.86 27.49 4.53
CA ARG A 56 6.76 28.61 4.79
C ARG A 56 6.04 29.87 4.34
#